data_AF-A0AAD4S4H8-F1
#
_entry.id   AF-A0AAD4S4H8-F1
#
_cell.length_a   1.000
_cell.length_b   1.000
_cell.length_c   1.000
_cell.angle_alpha   90.00
_cell.angle_beta   90.00
_cell.angle_gamma   90.00
#
_symmetry.space_group_name_H-M   'P 1'
#
loop_
_entity.id
_entity.type
_entity.pdbx_description
1 polymer ?
#
loop_
_entity_poly.entity_id
_entity_poly.type
_entity_poly.pdbx_seq_one_letter_code
_entity_poly.pdbx_strand_id
1 'polypeptide(L)'
;ELLLDFYTSSRKQKPDQIIIFRDGVSESQFNQVLNIELDQIIEACKFLDDKWNPKFTVIIAQKNHHTKFFQNGSPDNVPPGTVIDKQICHPRNNDFYICSHAGMIGTTRPTHYHVLMDEIGFTADDMQELVHSLSYVYQRSTTAISVVAPVCYAHLAAAQMQQFLKFEDMSESSSSHGGVTSATGVPVPELPKLHANVSSSMFFC
;
A
#
# COMPACT_ATOMS: atom_id res chain seq x y z
N GLU A 1 17.01 3.16 -2.73
CA GLU A 1 16.81 3.98 -3.94
C GLU A 1 15.72 5.04 -3.73
N LEU A 2 14.47 4.68 -3.39
CA LEU A 2 13.36 5.64 -3.21
C LEU A 2 13.64 6.82 -2.25
N LEU A 3 14.26 6.58 -1.09
CA LEU A 3 14.63 7.67 -0.17
C LEU A 3 15.69 8.61 -0.76
N LEU A 4 16.61 8.08 -1.57
CA LEU A 4 17.63 8.86 -2.25
C LEU A 4 17.04 9.64 -3.42
N ASP A 5 16.08 9.06 -4.15
CA ASP A 5 15.34 9.73 -5.21
C ASP A 5 14.49 10.88 -4.65
N PHE A 6 13.83 10.66 -3.51
CA PHE A 6 13.12 11.71 -2.80
C PHE A 6 14.07 12.83 -2.36
N TYR A 7 15.20 12.48 -1.73
CA TYR A 7 16.19 13.46 -1.30
C TYR A 7 16.74 14.29 -2.47
N THR A 8 17.01 13.64 -3.61
CA THR A 8 17.56 14.29 -4.81
C THR A 8 16.53 15.20 -5.48
N SER A 9 15.27 14.76 -5.57
CA SER A 9 14.17 15.53 -6.16
C SER A 9 13.65 16.65 -5.25
N SER A 10 13.78 16.51 -3.93
CA SER A 10 13.28 17.46 -2.92
C SER A 10 14.33 18.46 -2.46
N ARG A 11 15.21 18.91 -3.37
CA ARG A 11 16.28 19.90 -3.09
C ARG A 11 17.15 19.52 -1.87
N LYS A 12 17.47 18.23 -1.70
CA LYS A 12 18.27 17.71 -0.59
C LYS A 12 17.60 17.87 0.78
N GLN A 13 16.28 17.88 0.83
CA GLN A 13 15.54 17.79 2.08
C GLN A 13 15.15 16.34 2.38
N LYS A 14 15.24 15.98 3.65
CA LYS A 14 14.78 14.69 4.16
C LYS A 14 13.40 14.88 4.76
N PRO A 15 12.47 13.95 4.57
CA PRO A 15 11.15 14.09 5.17
C PRO A 15 11.26 13.93 6.68
N ASP A 16 10.65 14.85 7.43
CA ASP A 16 10.53 14.75 8.89
C ASP A 16 9.43 13.77 9.33
N GLN A 17 8.55 13.40 8.39
CA GLN A 17 7.37 12.58 8.61
C GLN A 17 7.20 11.60 7.44
N ILE A 18 6.97 10.33 7.75
CA ILE A 18 6.77 9.26 6.77
C ILE A 18 5.49 8.50 7.11
N ILE A 19 4.53 8.50 6.17
CA ILE A 19 3.27 7.78 6.29
C ILE A 19 3.34 6.56 5.37
N ILE A 20 3.15 5.37 5.94
CA ILE A 20 3.26 4.10 5.24
C ILE A 20 1.87 3.48 5.16
N PHE A 21 1.36 3.32 3.93
CA PHE A 21 0.18 2.52 3.66
C PHE A 21 0.60 1.13 3.17
N ARG A 22 0.15 0.09 3.88
CA ARG A 22 0.49 -1.31 3.59
C ARG A 22 -0.78 -2.10 3.29
N ASP A 23 -0.89 -2.67 2.10
CA ASP A 23 -1.98 -3.58 1.72
C ASP A 23 -1.49 -5.02 1.65
N GLY A 24 -2.37 -6.00 1.84
CA GLY A 24 -2.05 -7.42 1.61
C GLY A 24 -1.47 -8.17 2.82
N VAL A 25 -1.85 -7.77 4.04
CA VAL A 25 -1.53 -8.48 5.29
C VAL A 25 -2.76 -8.73 6.13
N SER A 26 -2.82 -9.88 6.80
CA SER A 26 -3.83 -10.19 7.80
C SER A 26 -3.43 -9.67 9.19
N GLU A 27 -4.38 -9.61 10.12
CA GLU A 27 -4.13 -9.15 11.51
C GLU A 27 -3.00 -9.93 12.20
N SER A 28 -2.89 -11.23 11.92
CA SER A 28 -1.81 -12.10 12.44
C SER A 28 -0.41 -11.66 12.02
N GLN A 29 -0.28 -10.84 10.98
CA GLN A 29 0.99 -10.34 10.45
C GLN A 29 1.30 -8.91 10.89
N PHE A 30 0.43 -8.24 11.65
CA PHE A 30 0.64 -6.83 12.06
C PHE A 30 1.95 -6.64 12.83
N ASN A 31 2.27 -7.56 13.73
CA ASN A 31 3.56 -7.53 14.45
C ASN A 31 4.76 -7.72 13.51
N GLN A 32 4.60 -8.47 12.41
CA GLN A 32 5.66 -8.63 11.43
C GLN A 32 5.90 -7.34 10.65
N VAL A 33 4.84 -6.60 10.32
CA VAL A 33 4.96 -5.29 9.66
C VAL A 33 5.74 -4.31 10.55
N LEU A 34 5.40 -4.25 11.84
CA LEU A 34 6.10 -3.35 12.78
C LEU A 34 7.55 -3.80 13.06
N ASN A 35 7.77 -5.05 13.43
CA ASN A 35 9.08 -5.52 13.92
C ASN A 35 10.04 -5.94 12.81
N ILE A 36 9.62 -5.94 11.54
CA ILE A 36 10.47 -6.33 10.42
C ILE A 36 10.43 -5.26 9.33
N GLU A 37 9.26 -4.99 8.76
CA GLU A 37 9.17 -4.07 7.61
C GLU A 37 9.53 -2.63 8.03
N LEU A 38 8.93 -2.13 9.12
CA LEU A 38 9.21 -0.79 9.63
C LEU A 38 10.66 -0.68 10.14
N ASP A 39 11.16 -1.67 10.88
CA ASP A 39 12.55 -1.69 11.35
C ASP A 39 13.55 -1.61 10.18
N GLN A 40 13.30 -2.33 9.07
CA GLN A 40 14.13 -2.23 7.87
C GLN A 40 14.09 -0.83 7.24
N ILE A 41 12.94 -0.16 7.26
CA ILE A 41 12.81 1.22 6.76
C ILE A 41 13.55 2.20 7.66
N ILE A 42 13.49 2.02 8.99
CA ILE A 42 14.24 2.81 9.96
C ILE A 42 15.74 2.65 9.74
N GLU A 43 16.23 1.42 9.58
CA GLU A 43 17.64 1.16 9.29
C GLU A 43 18.07 1.76 7.94
N ALA A 44 17.21 1.77 6.92
CA ALA A 44 17.49 2.45 5.66
C ALA A 44 17.59 3.99 5.82
N CYS A 45 16.81 4.58 6.73
CA CYS A 45 16.93 6.02 7.05
C CYS A 45 18.26 6.31 7.75
N LYS A 46 18.63 5.52 8.76
CA LYS A 46 19.92 5.65 9.48
C LYS A 46 21.11 5.46 8.54
N PHE A 47 21.04 4.48 7.64
CA PHE A 47 22.09 4.24 6.65
C PHE A 47 22.36 5.47 5.76
N LEU A 48 21.32 6.27 5.45
CA LEU A 48 21.49 7.51 4.70
C LEU A 48 22.04 8.65 5.56
N ASP A 49 21.69 8.69 6.85
CA ASP A 49 22.22 9.62 7.85
C ASP A 49 21.83 9.18 9.26
N ASP A 50 22.83 8.85 10.08
CA ASP A 50 22.65 8.42 11.47
C ASP A 50 21.90 9.42 12.35
N LYS A 51 21.86 10.70 11.96
CA LYS A 51 21.14 11.76 12.70
C LYS A 51 19.70 11.94 12.24
N TRP A 52 19.31 11.33 11.13
CA TRP A 52 17.97 11.49 10.59
C TRP A 52 16.99 10.57 11.33
N ASN A 53 16.01 11.18 11.99
CA ASN A 53 15.01 10.49 12.80
C ASN A 53 13.60 10.98 12.43
N PRO A 54 13.04 10.52 11.30
CA PRO A 54 11.69 10.88 10.89
C PRO A 54 10.65 10.23 11.81
N LYS A 55 9.49 10.87 11.96
CA LYS A 55 8.32 10.27 12.60
C LYS A 55 7.58 9.37 11.64
N PHE A 56 7.13 8.22 12.12
CA PHE A 56 6.40 7.25 11.30
C PHE A 56 4.94 7.11 11.71
N THR A 57 4.08 6.96 10.71
CA THR A 57 2.70 6.49 10.87
C THR A 57 2.49 5.29 9.93
N VAL A 58 2.10 4.14 10.48
CA VAL A 58 1.92 2.89 9.73
C VAL A 58 0.46 2.49 9.73
N ILE A 59 -0.11 2.39 8.53
CA ILE A 59 -1.54 2.15 8.31
C ILE A 59 -1.69 0.93 7.40
N ILE A 60 -2.35 -0.11 7.89
CA ILE A 60 -2.75 -1.24 7.05
C ILE A 60 -4.06 -0.90 6.35
N ALA A 61 -4.11 -1.11 5.04
CA ALA A 61 -5.35 -1.12 4.27
C ALA A 61 -5.78 -2.57 4.02
N GLN A 62 -7.00 -2.93 4.41
CA GLN A 62 -7.58 -4.24 4.14
C GLN A 62 -8.89 -4.07 3.37
N LYS A 63 -8.83 -4.35 2.06
CA LYS A 63 -10.04 -4.38 1.23
C LYS A 63 -10.72 -5.75 1.24
N ASN A 64 -9.99 -6.84 1.49
CA ASN A 64 -10.49 -8.20 1.34
C ASN A 64 -11.00 -8.80 2.66
N HIS A 65 -12.11 -8.28 3.20
CA HIS A 65 -12.76 -8.78 4.42
C HIS A 65 -14.27 -9.02 4.24
N HIS A 66 -14.93 -9.66 5.20
CA HIS A 66 -16.36 -10.03 5.06
C HIS A 66 -17.36 -8.93 5.48
N THR A 67 -16.90 -7.85 6.12
CA THR A 67 -17.75 -6.72 6.56
C THR A 67 -18.36 -5.95 5.40
N LYS A 68 -19.65 -5.63 5.49
CA LYS A 68 -20.43 -4.84 4.53
C LYS A 68 -21.39 -3.91 5.29
N PHE A 69 -21.66 -2.73 4.74
CA PHE A 69 -22.59 -1.76 5.32
C PHE A 69 -23.78 -1.51 4.41
N PHE A 70 -24.95 -1.32 5.02
CA PHE A 70 -26.23 -1.14 4.35
C PHE A 70 -26.98 0.03 4.96
N GLN A 71 -27.74 0.74 4.12
CA GLN A 71 -28.67 1.75 4.61
C GLN A 71 -29.94 1.06 5.13
N ASN A 72 -30.47 1.53 6.26
CA ASN A 72 -31.70 0.94 6.81
C ASN A 72 -32.90 1.22 5.90
N GLY A 73 -33.59 0.18 5.46
CA GLY A 73 -34.77 0.30 4.60
C GLY A 73 -34.50 0.72 3.15
N SER A 74 -33.24 0.74 2.70
CA SER A 74 -32.87 0.99 1.30
C SER A 74 -32.03 -0.16 0.73
N PRO A 75 -32.26 -0.54 -0.54
CA PRO A 75 -31.39 -1.50 -1.23
C PRO A 75 -30.03 -0.89 -1.63
N ASP A 76 -29.87 0.42 -1.47
CA ASP A 76 -28.68 1.13 -1.91
C ASP A 76 -27.49 0.91 -0.98
N ASN A 77 -26.29 1.05 -1.54
CA ASN A 77 -25.05 1.12 -0.78
C ASN A 77 -25.03 2.35 0.12
N VAL A 78 -24.29 2.30 1.22
CA VAL A 78 -24.02 3.51 2.02
C VAL A 78 -23.37 4.61 1.15
N PRO A 79 -23.63 5.90 1.43
CA PRO A 79 -23.04 7.00 0.66
C PRO A 79 -21.51 6.96 0.66
N PRO A 80 -20.85 7.40 -0.44
CA PRO A 80 -19.40 7.59 -0.44
C PRO A 80 -18.96 8.54 0.67
N GLY A 81 -17.82 8.25 1.29
CA GLY A 81 -17.32 8.98 2.46
C GLY A 81 -17.91 8.53 3.79
N THR A 82 -18.78 7.51 3.81
CA THR A 82 -19.25 6.94 5.08
C THR A 82 -18.08 6.30 5.83
N VAL A 83 -17.86 6.75 7.07
CA VAL A 83 -16.85 6.23 8.00
C VAL A 83 -17.53 5.52 9.17
N ILE A 84 -16.97 4.38 9.59
CA ILE A 84 -17.40 3.63 10.76
C ILE A 84 -16.18 3.35 11.63
N ASP A 85 -16.10 4.01 12.78
CA ASP A 85 -15.00 3.94 13.74
C ASP A 85 -15.46 3.52 15.15
N LYS A 86 -16.75 3.15 15.30
CA LYS A 86 -17.39 2.84 16.58
C LYS A 86 -18.13 1.51 16.54
N GLN A 87 -18.28 0.91 17.73
CA GLN A 87 -19.02 -0.32 18.03
C GLN A 87 -18.46 -1.63 17.43
N ILE A 88 -18.16 -1.64 16.14
CA ILE A 88 -17.70 -2.83 15.41
C ILE A 88 -16.19 -2.88 15.22
N CYS A 89 -15.51 -1.75 15.42
CA CYS A 89 -14.06 -1.62 15.38
C CYS A 89 -13.42 -2.27 16.62
N HIS A 90 -12.11 -2.46 16.57
CA HIS A 90 -11.39 -3.09 17.66
C HIS A 90 -11.52 -2.25 18.95
N PRO A 91 -11.81 -2.86 20.11
CA PRO A 91 -12.10 -2.11 21.35
C PRO A 91 -10.92 -1.33 21.92
N ARG A 92 -9.70 -1.55 21.40
CA ARG A 92 -8.46 -0.94 21.90
C ARG A 92 -7.52 -0.40 20.83
N ASN A 93 -7.71 -0.80 19.58
CA ASN A 93 -6.79 -0.41 18.51
C ASN A 93 -7.44 0.73 17.74
N ASN A 94 -6.62 1.53 17.07
CA ASN A 94 -7.14 2.59 16.21
C ASN A 94 -7.41 1.98 14.82
N ASP A 95 -8.67 1.64 14.57
CA ASP A 95 -9.12 1.12 13.28
C ASP A 95 -10.49 1.70 12.90
N PHE A 96 -10.71 1.81 11.59
CA PHE A 96 -11.95 2.33 11.05
C PHE A 96 -12.21 1.76 9.67
N TYR A 97 -13.49 1.67 9.31
CA TYR A 97 -13.92 1.38 7.95
C TYR A 97 -14.27 2.66 7.23
N ILE A 98 -13.96 2.73 5.94
CA ILE A 98 -14.44 3.81 5.07
C ILE A 98 -14.92 3.27 3.72
N CYS A 99 -16.11 3.71 3.32
CA CYS A 99 -16.64 3.52 1.98
C CYS A 99 -16.28 4.74 1.11
N SER A 100 -15.04 4.83 0.64
CA SER A 100 -14.56 6.05 -0.06
C SER A 100 -15.21 6.31 -1.42
N HIS A 101 -15.77 5.29 -2.08
CA HIS A 101 -16.28 5.39 -3.45
C HIS A 101 -17.72 4.89 -3.56
N ALA A 102 -18.42 5.35 -4.60
CA ALA A 102 -19.72 4.81 -4.97
C ALA A 102 -19.51 3.50 -5.75
N GLY A 103 -19.83 2.36 -5.14
CA GLY A 103 -19.84 1.08 -5.86
C GLY A 103 -20.97 1.08 -6.90
N MET A 104 -20.60 1.01 -8.18
CA MET A 104 -21.55 1.04 -9.30
C MET A 104 -22.42 -0.21 -9.39
N ILE A 105 -21.90 -1.36 -8.96
CA ILE A 105 -22.55 -2.66 -9.11
C ILE A 105 -22.36 -3.47 -7.82
N GLY A 106 -23.46 -4.04 -7.34
CA GLY A 106 -23.48 -4.90 -6.15
C GLY A 106 -23.24 -4.14 -4.85
N THR A 107 -22.92 -4.88 -3.79
CA THR A 107 -22.63 -4.29 -2.48
C THR A 107 -21.22 -3.74 -2.41
N THR A 108 -21.08 -2.45 -2.11
CA THR A 108 -19.79 -1.79 -1.88
C THR A 108 -19.08 -2.45 -0.71
N ARG A 109 -17.82 -2.82 -0.90
CA ARG A 109 -16.97 -3.28 0.19
C ARG A 109 -16.20 -2.07 0.74
N PRO A 110 -16.41 -1.68 2.01
CA PRO A 110 -15.58 -0.67 2.65
C PRO A 110 -14.13 -1.16 2.69
N THR A 111 -13.16 -0.25 2.79
CA THR A 111 -11.80 -0.62 3.17
C THR A 111 -11.66 -0.45 4.68
N HIS A 112 -11.13 -1.47 5.35
CA HIS A 112 -10.79 -1.43 6.78
C HIS A 112 -9.35 -0.95 6.93
N TYR A 113 -9.17 0.16 7.62
CA TYR A 113 -7.85 0.71 7.93
C TYR A 113 -7.51 0.44 9.39
N HIS A 114 -6.30 -0.06 9.63
CA HIS A 114 -5.74 -0.23 10.97
C HIS A 114 -4.50 0.64 11.11
N VAL A 115 -4.53 1.59 12.03
CA VAL A 115 -3.36 2.39 12.42
C VAL A 115 -2.56 1.58 13.43
N LEU A 116 -1.45 1.01 12.98
CA LEU A 116 -0.59 0.18 13.83
C LEU A 116 0.35 1.02 14.71
N MET A 117 0.79 2.15 14.17
CA MET A 117 1.68 3.08 14.84
C MET A 117 1.42 4.49 14.32
N ASP A 118 1.48 5.48 15.20
CA ASP A 118 1.38 6.89 14.84
C ASP A 118 2.24 7.77 15.78
N GLU A 119 3.44 8.12 15.32
CA GLU A 119 4.35 9.04 16.01
C GLU A 119 4.11 10.51 15.58
N ILE A 120 3.40 10.70 14.47
CA ILE A 120 3.05 12.02 13.95
C ILE A 120 1.99 12.65 14.87
N GLY A 121 1.02 11.86 15.32
CA GLY A 121 0.01 12.26 16.29
C GLY A 121 -1.27 12.76 15.64
N PHE A 122 -1.76 12.05 14.62
CA PHE A 122 -3.04 12.30 13.99
C PHE A 122 -4.18 12.08 14.97
N THR A 123 -5.19 12.95 14.89
CA THR A 123 -6.50 12.62 15.45
C THR A 123 -7.21 11.61 14.55
N ALA A 124 -8.26 10.96 15.07
CA ALA A 124 -9.07 10.05 14.26
C ALA A 124 -9.67 10.77 13.04
N ASP A 125 -10.18 12.00 13.23
CA ASP A 125 -10.77 12.81 12.18
C ASP A 125 -9.72 13.16 11.10
N ASP A 126 -8.53 13.62 11.50
CA ASP A 126 -7.45 13.95 10.56
C ASP A 126 -7.00 12.71 9.75
N MET A 127 -6.95 11.54 10.40
CA MET A 127 -6.56 10.30 9.75
C MET A 127 -7.60 9.84 8.72
N GLN A 128 -8.88 9.93 9.09
CA GLN A 128 -10.00 9.58 8.22
C GLN A 128 -10.07 10.55 7.02
N GLU A 129 -9.86 11.85 7.26
CA GLU A 129 -9.81 12.87 6.20
C GLU A 129 -8.62 12.66 5.26
N LEU A 130 -7.43 12.34 5.79
CA LEU A 130 -6.26 12.02 4.98
C LEU A 130 -6.55 10.82 4.06
N VAL A 131 -7.08 9.74 4.62
CA VAL A 131 -7.41 8.52 3.87
C VAL A 131 -8.47 8.81 2.81
N HIS A 132 -9.50 9.59 3.15
CA HIS A 132 -10.54 9.96 2.20
C HIS A 132 -9.96 10.82 1.07
N SER A 133 -9.16 11.85 1.39
CA SER A 133 -8.50 12.72 0.42
C SER A 133 -7.59 11.95 -0.54
N LEU A 134 -6.79 11.02 -0.01
CA LEU A 134 -5.91 10.17 -0.82
C LEU A 134 -6.67 9.21 -1.74
N SER A 135 -7.97 8.99 -1.53
CA SER A 135 -8.80 8.21 -2.45
C SER A 135 -9.18 9.00 -3.73
N TYR A 136 -9.04 10.33 -3.73
CA TYR A 136 -9.36 11.18 -4.89
C TYR A 136 -8.16 11.51 -5.78
N VAL A 137 -6.92 11.22 -5.34
CA VAL A 137 -5.69 11.61 -6.06
C VAL A 137 -5.14 10.49 -6.96
N TYR A 138 -5.98 9.54 -7.34
CA TYR A 138 -5.61 8.47 -8.26
C TYR A 138 -5.78 8.93 -9.72
N GLN A 139 -4.65 9.13 -10.42
CA GLN A 139 -4.62 9.80 -11.72
C GLN A 139 -5.35 9.07 -12.86
N ARG A 140 -5.61 7.76 -12.72
CA ARG A 140 -6.31 6.96 -13.74
C ARG A 140 -7.83 6.97 -13.57
N SER A 141 -8.36 7.75 -12.62
CA SER A 141 -9.79 7.85 -12.33
C SER A 141 -10.19 9.31 -12.11
N THR A 142 -11.38 9.68 -12.56
CA THR A 142 -12.00 10.99 -12.24
C THR A 142 -12.92 10.92 -11.02
N THR A 143 -12.99 9.76 -10.36
CA THR A 143 -13.78 9.52 -9.14
C THR A 143 -12.92 8.89 -8.06
N ALA A 144 -13.34 9.03 -6.80
CA ALA A 144 -12.71 8.34 -5.69
C ALA A 144 -12.59 6.83 -5.94
N ILE A 145 -11.47 6.26 -5.51
CA ILE A 145 -11.22 4.82 -5.52
C ILE A 145 -11.47 4.21 -4.14
N SER A 146 -11.61 2.89 -4.09
CA SER A 146 -11.96 2.18 -2.85
C SER A 146 -10.88 2.21 -1.76
N VAL A 147 -9.62 2.41 -2.16
CA VAL A 147 -8.44 2.43 -1.29
C VAL A 147 -7.60 3.67 -1.62
N VAL A 148 -6.66 4.07 -0.77
CA VAL A 148 -5.80 5.23 -1.05
C VAL A 148 -4.96 5.04 -2.33
N ALA A 149 -4.70 6.13 -3.06
CA ALA A 149 -3.92 6.11 -4.31
C ALA A 149 -2.53 5.45 -4.19
N PRO A 150 -1.73 5.65 -3.12
CA PRO A 150 -0.44 4.98 -2.98
C PRO A 150 -0.52 3.45 -3.05
N VAL A 151 -1.55 2.85 -2.44
CA VAL A 151 -1.77 1.39 -2.50
C VAL A 151 -2.11 0.95 -3.92
N CYS A 152 -2.97 1.69 -4.62
CA CYS A 152 -3.28 1.39 -6.02
C CYS A 152 -2.04 1.48 -6.91
N TYR A 153 -1.18 2.48 -6.71
CA TYR A 153 0.08 2.60 -7.45
C TYR A 153 1.04 1.44 -7.14
N ALA A 154 1.15 1.01 -5.89
CA ALA A 154 1.94 -0.16 -5.53
C ALA A 154 1.43 -1.43 -6.24
N HIS A 155 0.11 -1.62 -6.34
CA HIS A 155 -0.48 -2.75 -7.09
C HIS A 155 -0.18 -2.68 -8.58
N LEU A 156 -0.27 -1.50 -9.19
CA LEU A 156 0.07 -1.30 -10.60
C LEU A 156 1.55 -1.60 -10.85
N ALA A 157 2.45 -1.09 -10.01
CA ALA A 157 3.88 -1.36 -10.11
C ALA A 157 4.19 -2.86 -9.98
N ALA A 158 3.61 -3.54 -9.00
CA ALA A 158 3.77 -4.98 -8.82
C ALA A 158 3.24 -5.78 -10.02
N ALA A 159 2.06 -5.42 -10.53
CA ALA A 159 1.47 -6.07 -11.71
C ALA A 159 2.33 -5.88 -12.96
N GLN A 160 2.89 -4.68 -13.16
CA GLN A 160 3.76 -4.38 -14.29
C GLN A 160 5.07 -5.16 -14.21
N MET A 161 5.71 -5.21 -13.03
CA MET A 161 6.93 -6.00 -12.82
C MET A 161 6.69 -7.50 -13.03
N GLN A 162 5.53 -8.01 -12.61
CA GLN A 162 5.16 -9.41 -12.84
C GLN A 162 5.07 -9.76 -14.33
N GLN A 163 4.65 -8.82 -15.20
CA GLN A 163 4.61 -9.05 -16.65
C GLN A 163 6.01 -9.19 -17.24
N PHE A 164 6.98 -8.40 -16.77
CA PHE A 164 8.37 -8.49 -17.23
C PHE A 164 9.01 -9.83 -16.86
N LEU A 165 8.82 -10.29 -15.63
CA LEU A 165 9.32 -11.59 -15.18
C LEU A 165 8.75 -12.75 -16.01
N LYS A 166 7.44 -12.72 -16.32
CA LYS A 166 6.83 -13.75 -17.19
C LYS A 166 7.40 -13.75 -18.61
N PHE A 167 7.78 -12.58 -19.13
CA PHE A 167 8.37 -12.46 -20.45
C PHE A 167 9.78 -13.09 -20.49
N GLU A 168 10.56 -12.90 -19.43
CA GLU A 168 11.88 -13.53 -19.27
C GLU A 168 11.75 -15.06 -19.17
N ASP A 169 10.84 -15.57 -18.34
CA ASP A 169 10.57 -17.02 -18.24
C ASP A 169 10.19 -17.65 -19.59
N MET A 170 9.38 -16.95 -20.40
CA MET A 170 9.02 -17.42 -21.74
C MET A 170 10.22 -17.41 -22.70
N SER A 171 11.12 -16.43 -22.57
CA SER A 171 12.35 -16.36 -23.37
C SER A 171 13.36 -17.46 -23.01
N GLU A 172 13.42 -17.88 -21.74
CA GLU A 172 14.28 -18.99 -21.31
C GLU A 172 13.69 -20.37 -21.66
N SER A 173 12.36 -20.50 -21.66
CA SER A 173 11.67 -21.73 -22.08
C SER A 173 11.80 -22.05 -23.57
N SER A 174 12.23 -21.08 -24.39
CA SER A 174 12.52 -21.28 -25.81
C SER A 174 13.97 -21.74 -26.07
N SER A 175 14.84 -21.82 -25.05
CA SER A 175 16.26 -22.11 -25.21
C SER A 175 16.85 -23.24 -24.34
N SER A 176 16.06 -24.20 -23.84
CA SER A 176 16.67 -25.36 -23.14
C SER A 176 15.99 -26.72 -23.39
N HIS A 177 16.62 -27.51 -24.26
CA HIS A 177 16.63 -28.96 -24.15
C HIS A 177 17.77 -29.35 -23.21
N GLY A 178 17.48 -29.86 -22.01
CA GLY A 178 18.48 -30.55 -21.19
C GLY A 178 18.34 -30.40 -19.67
N GLY A 179 17.59 -31.31 -19.07
CA GLY A 179 18.01 -32.13 -17.92
C GLY A 179 18.35 -31.51 -16.55
N VAL A 180 17.83 -32.22 -15.53
CA VAL A 180 18.28 -32.37 -14.14
C VAL A 180 17.60 -31.46 -13.10
N THR A 181 16.72 -32.10 -12.32
CA THR A 181 16.08 -31.58 -11.10
C THR A 181 17.05 -31.65 -9.92
N SER A 182 17.58 -30.51 -9.49
CA SER A 182 18.22 -30.34 -8.17
C SER A 182 17.27 -29.64 -7.20
N ALA A 183 17.08 -30.25 -6.03
CA ALA A 183 16.25 -29.75 -4.93
C ALA A 183 16.95 -28.62 -4.15
N THR A 184 17.30 -27.54 -4.85
CA THR A 184 17.74 -26.27 -4.22
C THR A 184 16.54 -25.35 -4.11
N GLY A 185 16.43 -24.64 -2.97
CA GLY A 185 15.34 -23.68 -2.71
C GLY A 185 15.14 -22.76 -3.92
N VAL A 186 13.87 -22.50 -4.25
CA VAL A 186 13.49 -21.71 -5.43
C VAL A 186 14.29 -20.41 -5.41
N PRO A 187 15.20 -20.18 -6.38
CA PRO A 187 15.92 -18.92 -6.48
C PRO A 187 14.87 -17.83 -6.59
N VAL A 188 14.90 -16.83 -5.71
CA VAL A 188 14.08 -15.62 -5.91
C VAL A 188 14.68 -14.93 -7.13
N PRO A 189 13.96 -14.81 -8.26
CA PRO A 189 14.49 -14.15 -9.44
C PRO A 189 14.84 -12.71 -9.10
N GLU A 190 16.01 -12.24 -9.53
CA GLU A 190 16.33 -10.83 -9.39
C GLU A 190 15.32 -10.00 -10.19
N LEU A 191 14.80 -8.93 -9.58
CA LEU A 191 13.88 -8.04 -10.27
C LEU A 191 14.63 -7.33 -11.41
N PRO A 192 14.05 -7.25 -12.63
CA PRO A 192 14.70 -6.58 -13.74
C PRO A 192 14.90 -5.09 -13.42
N LYS A 193 16.10 -4.58 -13.69
CA LYS A 193 16.41 -3.17 -13.47
C LYS A 193 15.73 -2.31 -14.53
N LEU A 194 14.99 -1.31 -14.07
CA LEU A 194 14.39 -0.33 -14.95
C LEU A 194 15.46 0.55 -15.62
N HIS A 195 15.24 0.89 -16.88
CA HIS A 195 16.10 1.83 -17.60
C HIS A 195 16.06 3.22 -16.92
N ALA A 196 17.19 3.93 -16.88
CA ALA A 196 17.31 5.22 -16.17
C ALA A 196 16.28 6.28 -16.63
N ASN A 197 15.84 6.23 -17.89
CA ASN A 197 14.82 7.15 -18.43
C ASN A 197 13.40 6.90 -17.88
N VAL A 198 13.15 5.75 -17.25
CA VAL A 198 11.82 5.37 -16.73
C VAL A 198 11.83 5.07 -15.23
N SER A 199 13.00 4.92 -14.60
CA SER A 199 13.10 4.55 -13.18
C SER A 199 12.47 5.59 -12.24
N SER A 200 12.43 6.87 -12.64
CA SER A 200 11.80 7.96 -11.90
C SER A 200 10.42 8.35 -12.40
N SER A 201 9.86 7.62 -13.37
CA SER A 201 8.52 7.89 -13.91
C SER A 201 7.49 6.92 -13.33
N MET A 202 6.20 7.28 -13.43
CA MET A 202 5.10 6.38 -13.10
C MET A 202 4.79 5.44 -14.27
N PHE A 203 5.79 4.68 -14.75
CA PHE A 203 5.68 3.79 -15.92
C PHE A 203 4.58 2.71 -15.81
N PHE A 204 4.10 2.46 -14.60
CA PHE A 204 3.04 1.52 -14.26
C PHE A 204 1.62 2.12 -14.39
N CYS A 205 1.50 3.40 -14.69
CA CYS A 205 0.21 4.09 -14.83
C CYS A 205 -0.31 4.13 -16.27
#